data_AF-A0A2X0J132-F1
#
_entry.id   AF-A0A2X0J132-F1
#
_cell.length_a   1.000
_cell.length_b   1.000
_cell.length_c   1.000
_cell.angle_alpha   90.00
_cell.angle_beta   90.00
_cell.angle_gamma   90.00
#
_symmetry.space_group_name_H-M   'P 1'
#
loop_
_entity.id
_entity.type
_entity.pdbx_description
1 polymer ?
#
loop_
_entity_poly.entity_id
_entity_poly.type
_entity_poly.pdbx_seq_one_letter_code
_entity_poly.pdbx_strand_id
1 'polypeptide(L)'
;MLVHDVETRSHPAVPHQRSAQRALERTVRRTAWRSVPALRRGEARTPQPPGGYHAFISYARAVDAELAAGLQYGMQAFAKPWYRQRALRVFRDLGSLPPGSALWSALRDSLDASASLILLASTRSATSPWVEREIGYWVRRYGVNRLVIVLTDPADEHDGAPRDRATWDEERQDFDWGRSPSLTPALCGAFVEAPAYLDLGWARGRTAFSLEDDRFRAAVAALSAAVRGVPLDQLVGEDMREWRPWPPGGLRLRPA
;
A
#
# COMPACT_ATOMS: atom_id res chain seq x y z
N MET A 1 -17.88 -13.23 51.33
CA MET A 1 -18.01 -13.31 49.86
C MET A 1 -17.81 -11.90 49.32
N LEU A 2 -16.56 -11.53 49.02
CA LEU A 2 -16.18 -10.18 48.59
C LEU A 2 -15.86 -10.21 47.10
N VAL A 3 -16.55 -9.36 46.34
CA VAL A 3 -16.36 -9.23 44.89
C VAL A 3 -15.26 -8.19 44.69
N HIS A 4 -14.13 -8.58 44.10
CA HIS A 4 -13.10 -7.63 43.71
C HIS A 4 -13.37 -7.13 42.29
N ASP A 5 -13.80 -5.87 42.21
CA ASP A 5 -13.91 -5.12 40.97
C ASP A 5 -12.49 -4.84 40.43
N VAL A 6 -12.23 -5.21 39.17
CA VAL A 6 -10.94 -4.98 38.51
C VAL A 6 -11.09 -3.75 37.62
N GLU A 7 -10.93 -2.59 38.25
CA GLU A 7 -11.03 -1.29 37.60
C GLU A 7 -9.92 -1.11 36.54
N THR A 8 -10.28 -1.26 35.26
CA THR A 8 -9.38 -1.10 34.11
C THR A 8 -8.84 0.33 34.02
N ARG A 9 -7.63 0.55 34.55
CA ARG A 9 -6.88 1.82 34.46
C ARG A 9 -6.48 2.16 33.02
N SER A 10 -7.38 2.84 32.32
CA SER A 10 -7.10 3.51 31.04
C SER A 10 -6.01 4.58 31.21
N HIS A 11 -4.80 4.31 30.74
CA HIS A 11 -3.71 5.31 30.75
C HIS A 11 -3.98 6.41 29.72
N PRO A 12 -3.93 7.70 30.09
CA PRO A 12 -4.08 8.80 29.13
C PRO A 12 -2.83 8.94 28.26
N ALA A 13 -3.01 8.94 26.93
CA ALA A 13 -1.93 9.16 25.97
C ALA A 13 -1.30 10.56 26.12
N VAL A 14 0.03 10.64 26.07
CA VAL A 14 0.80 11.84 26.41
C VAL A 14 0.60 12.93 25.33
N PRO A 15 0.50 14.24 25.68
CA PRO A 15 0.08 15.28 24.72
C PRO A 15 0.86 15.35 23.41
N HIS A 16 2.16 15.06 23.42
CA HIS A 16 3.01 15.06 22.22
C HIS A 16 2.77 13.87 21.26
N GLN A 17 2.22 12.75 21.76
CA GLN A 17 1.86 11.60 20.92
C GLN A 17 0.59 11.90 20.11
N ARG A 18 -0.39 12.59 20.73
CA ARG A 18 -1.64 12.99 20.08
C ARG A 18 -1.44 14.01 18.95
N SER A 19 -0.43 14.87 19.04
CA SER A 19 -0.10 15.82 17.97
C SER A 19 0.59 15.14 16.79
N ALA A 20 1.56 14.24 17.04
CA ALA A 20 2.20 13.43 16.00
C ALA A 20 1.18 12.51 15.28
N GLN A 21 0.30 11.84 16.02
CA GLN A 21 -0.75 10.98 15.45
C GLN A 21 -1.66 11.78 14.53
N ARG A 22 -2.15 12.94 14.98
CA ARG A 22 -2.96 13.84 14.17
C ARG A 22 -2.19 14.41 12.98
N ALA A 23 -0.87 14.62 13.08
CA ALA A 23 -0.05 15.05 11.96
C ALA A 23 0.11 13.95 10.90
N LEU A 24 0.33 12.70 11.30
CA LEU A 24 0.39 11.56 10.38
C LEU A 24 -0.98 11.26 9.76
N GLU A 25 -2.05 11.24 10.55
CA GLU A 25 -3.44 11.11 10.06
C GLU A 25 -3.82 12.24 9.09
N ARG A 26 -3.41 13.50 9.37
CA ARG A 26 -3.60 14.63 8.44
C ARG A 26 -2.77 14.47 7.17
N THR A 27 -1.53 14.00 7.27
CA THR A 27 -0.68 13.73 6.10
C THR A 27 -1.26 12.60 5.26
N VAL A 28 -1.72 11.49 5.86
CA VAL A 28 -2.47 10.44 5.16
C VAL A 28 -3.73 11.02 4.50
N ARG A 29 -4.59 11.74 5.24
CA ARG A 29 -5.84 12.30 4.68
C ARG A 29 -5.60 13.33 3.57
N ARG A 30 -4.46 14.02 3.56
CA ARG A 30 -4.09 15.03 2.56
C ARG A 30 -3.28 14.47 1.38
N THR A 31 -2.51 13.41 1.59
CA THR A 31 -1.57 12.86 0.60
C THR A 31 -2.03 11.54 0.02
N ALA A 32 -2.57 10.66 0.85
CA ALA A 32 -2.70 9.26 0.51
C ALA A 32 -4.05 8.93 -0.14
N TRP A 33 -5.19 9.38 0.39
CA TRP A 33 -6.50 8.92 -0.07
C TRP A 33 -7.29 10.05 -0.73
N ARG A 34 -7.45 10.00 -2.05
CA ARG A 34 -8.46 10.79 -2.78
C ARG A 34 -9.69 9.90 -3.01
N SER A 35 -10.88 10.51 -2.91
CA SER A 35 -12.20 9.90 -3.14
C SER A 35 -12.77 8.94 -2.06
N VAL A 36 -13.34 9.57 -1.02
CA VAL A 36 -14.50 9.14 -0.19
C VAL A 36 -14.40 7.76 0.54
N PRO A 37 -15.46 7.27 1.23
CA PRO A 37 -15.46 7.15 2.68
C PRO A 37 -14.95 5.79 3.18
N ALA A 38 -14.06 5.83 4.17
CA ALA A 38 -13.75 4.75 5.12
C ALA A 38 -13.76 3.32 4.56
N LEU A 39 -12.54 2.80 4.29
CA LEU A 39 -12.20 1.36 4.33
C LEU A 39 -13.24 0.57 5.14
N ARG A 40 -14.05 -0.25 4.44
CA ARG A 40 -15.27 -0.86 5.01
C ARG A 40 -15.00 -1.45 6.40
N ARG A 41 -15.60 -0.86 7.44
CA ARG A 41 -15.74 -1.51 8.75
C ARG A 41 -16.61 -2.76 8.54
N GLY A 42 -16.02 -3.95 8.61
CA GLY A 42 -16.80 -5.19 8.54
C GLY A 42 -15.97 -6.48 8.47
N GLU A 43 -15.04 -6.58 7.52
CA GLU A 43 -14.36 -7.87 7.25
C GLU A 43 -12.92 -7.90 7.78
N ALA A 44 -12.72 -8.51 8.95
CA ALA A 44 -11.39 -8.84 9.45
C ALA A 44 -10.71 -9.88 8.53
N ARG A 45 -9.73 -9.44 7.72
CA ARG A 45 -9.07 -10.29 6.71
C ARG A 45 -7.55 -10.13 6.69
N THR A 46 -6.87 -11.10 7.30
CA THR A 46 -5.56 -11.62 6.86
C THR A 46 -5.53 -13.08 7.29
N PRO A 47 -5.22 -14.04 6.40
CA PRO A 47 -3.82 -14.47 6.34
C PRO A 47 -3.35 -15.02 4.97
N GLN A 48 -2.03 -14.98 4.71
CA GLN A 48 -1.34 -16.17 4.17
C GLN A 48 0.17 -16.28 4.50
N PRO A 49 0.53 -16.39 5.79
CA PRO A 49 1.72 -17.14 6.22
C PRO A 49 1.29 -18.40 7.02
N PRO A 50 2.03 -19.54 6.96
CA PRO A 50 3.42 -19.71 6.56
C PRO A 50 3.59 -20.35 5.16
N GLY A 51 4.69 -20.07 4.48
CA GLY A 51 4.93 -20.51 3.10
C GLY A 51 4.68 -19.38 2.08
N GLY A 52 3.49 -18.78 2.10
CA GLY A 52 3.08 -17.66 1.25
C GLY A 52 3.42 -16.23 1.73
N TYR A 53 2.84 -15.25 1.04
CA TYR A 53 3.06 -13.81 1.16
C TYR A 53 1.78 -13.09 1.62
N HIS A 54 1.96 -11.94 2.27
CA HIS A 54 0.86 -11.05 2.63
C HIS A 54 0.43 -10.18 1.44
N ALA A 55 1.38 -9.78 0.60
CA ALA A 55 1.10 -9.01 -0.60
C ALA A 55 2.07 -9.36 -1.74
N PHE A 56 1.56 -9.29 -2.97
CA PHE A 56 2.33 -9.20 -4.21
C PHE A 56 2.32 -7.75 -4.70
N ILE A 57 3.43 -7.23 -5.23
CA ILE A 57 3.49 -5.91 -5.90
C ILE A 57 3.68 -6.12 -7.41
N SER A 58 2.68 -5.70 -8.19
CA SER A 58 2.70 -5.62 -9.67
C SER A 58 2.91 -4.17 -10.10
N TYR A 59 3.86 -3.92 -11.01
CA TYR A 59 4.33 -2.56 -11.35
C TYR A 59 5.11 -2.48 -12.66
N ALA A 60 5.25 -1.27 -13.22
CA ALA A 60 6.12 -1.03 -14.36
C ALA A 60 7.57 -0.75 -13.94
N ARG A 61 8.45 -1.74 -14.09
CA ARG A 61 9.88 -1.63 -13.70
C ARG A 61 10.60 -0.38 -14.21
N ALA A 62 10.28 0.11 -15.41
CA ALA A 62 10.95 1.25 -16.02
C ALA A 62 10.78 2.58 -15.25
N VAL A 63 9.73 2.72 -14.43
CA VAL A 63 9.42 3.98 -13.72
C VAL A 63 9.09 3.80 -12.23
N ASP A 64 8.74 2.58 -11.80
CA ASP A 64 8.24 2.27 -10.45
C ASP A 64 9.22 1.40 -9.62
N ALA A 65 10.38 1.01 -10.15
CA ALA A 65 11.27 0.05 -9.47
C ALA A 65 11.81 0.49 -8.10
N GLU A 66 12.27 1.73 -7.96
CA GLU A 66 12.77 2.26 -6.68
C GLU A 66 11.63 2.41 -5.67
N LEU A 67 10.43 2.81 -6.11
CA LEU A 67 9.25 2.90 -5.25
C LEU A 67 8.80 1.51 -4.80
N ALA A 68 8.76 0.52 -5.70
CA ALA A 68 8.43 -0.86 -5.37
C ALA A 68 9.45 -1.49 -4.40
N ALA A 69 10.75 -1.20 -4.57
CA ALA A 69 11.81 -1.58 -3.64
C ALA A 69 11.60 -0.94 -2.25
N GLY A 70 11.41 0.37 -2.23
CA GLY A 70 11.17 1.14 -1.01
C GLY A 70 9.94 0.66 -0.27
N LEU A 71 8.81 0.45 -0.95
CA LEU A 71 7.56 -0.04 -0.35
C LEU A 71 7.71 -1.46 0.20
N GLN A 72 8.37 -2.36 -0.54
CA GLN A 72 8.65 -3.72 -0.08
C GLN A 72 9.49 -3.69 1.22
N TYR A 73 10.59 -2.93 1.25
CA TYR A 73 11.43 -2.78 2.44
C TYR A 73 10.66 -2.10 3.58
N GLY A 74 9.95 -1.02 3.29
CA GLY A 74 9.16 -0.25 4.25
C GLY A 74 8.11 -1.11 4.94
N MET A 75 7.29 -1.85 4.18
CA MET A 75 6.25 -2.73 4.74
C MET A 75 6.84 -3.92 5.54
N GLN A 76 8.03 -4.40 5.18
CA GLN A 76 8.76 -5.41 5.95
C GLN A 76 9.34 -4.84 7.25
N ALA A 77 9.85 -3.61 7.24
CA ALA A 77 10.54 -2.97 8.36
C ALA A 77 9.60 -2.29 9.36
N PHE A 78 8.52 -1.65 8.88
CA PHE A 78 7.44 -1.03 9.66
C PHE A 78 6.68 -2.05 10.53
N ALA A 79 6.86 -3.35 10.29
CA ALA A 79 6.29 -4.44 11.07
C ALA A 79 7.09 -4.80 12.35
N LYS A 80 7.93 -3.91 12.88
CA LYS A 80 8.70 -4.10 14.13
C LYS A 80 8.30 -3.00 15.11
N PRO A 81 7.52 -3.31 16.16
CA PRO A 81 8.12 -3.99 17.32
C PRO A 81 7.62 -5.43 17.61
N TRP A 82 8.59 -6.36 17.55
CA TRP A 82 8.63 -7.73 18.11
C TRP A 82 7.32 -8.50 18.44
N TYR A 83 6.56 -8.13 19.47
CA TYR A 83 6.12 -9.14 20.46
C TYR A 83 4.98 -10.10 20.08
N ARG A 84 4.27 -9.96 18.94
CA ARG A 84 3.30 -10.99 18.48
C ARG A 84 2.96 -11.08 16.98
N GLN A 85 3.54 -10.27 16.10
CA GLN A 85 3.25 -10.33 14.65
C GLN A 85 4.50 -10.52 13.80
N ARG A 86 4.42 -11.44 12.84
CA ARG A 86 5.51 -11.72 11.88
C ARG A 86 5.62 -10.58 10.87
N ALA A 87 6.84 -10.29 10.40
CA ALA A 87 7.06 -9.28 9.37
C ALA A 87 6.21 -9.57 8.12
N LEU A 88 5.70 -8.52 7.47
CA LEU A 88 4.92 -8.66 6.24
C LEU A 88 5.83 -9.19 5.13
N ARG A 89 5.77 -10.50 4.86
CA ARG A 89 6.35 -11.09 3.65
C ARG A 89 5.66 -10.49 2.42
N VAL A 90 6.34 -9.57 1.74
CA VAL A 90 5.87 -8.93 0.51
C VAL A 90 6.71 -9.45 -0.66
N PHE A 91 6.06 -10.07 -1.64
CA PHE A 91 6.66 -10.40 -2.93
C PHE A 91 6.57 -9.18 -3.86
N ARG A 92 7.56 -9.04 -4.73
CA ARG A 92 7.63 -7.97 -5.73
C ARG A 92 7.97 -8.64 -7.05
N ASP A 93 7.22 -8.36 -8.11
CA ASP A 93 7.56 -8.90 -9.43
C ASP A 93 9.01 -8.54 -9.82
N LEU A 94 9.71 -9.50 -10.43
CA LEU A 94 11.07 -9.35 -10.93
C LEU A 94 11.12 -9.42 -12.46
N GLY A 95 9.99 -9.33 -13.17
CA GLY A 95 9.82 -9.55 -14.61
C GLY A 95 10.77 -8.74 -15.51
N SER A 96 11.90 -9.35 -15.89
CA SER A 96 12.78 -8.87 -16.98
C SER A 96 13.26 -9.97 -17.91
N LEU A 97 12.57 -11.12 -17.93
CA LEU A 97 12.89 -12.25 -18.81
C LEU A 97 11.80 -12.43 -19.88
N PRO A 98 12.16 -12.91 -21.08
CA PRO A 98 11.20 -13.13 -22.16
C PRO A 98 10.12 -14.16 -21.76
N PRO A 99 8.91 -14.07 -22.33
CA PRO A 99 7.75 -14.86 -21.92
C PRO A 99 7.89 -16.36 -22.26
N GLY A 100 8.49 -17.12 -21.35
CA GLY A 100 8.40 -18.58 -21.30
C GLY A 100 7.24 -19.06 -20.42
N SER A 101 6.68 -20.23 -20.73
CA SER A 101 5.60 -20.86 -19.93
C SER A 101 6.00 -21.10 -18.47
N ALA A 102 7.26 -21.46 -18.22
CA ALA A 102 7.81 -21.65 -16.88
C ALA A 102 7.81 -20.37 -16.03
N LEU A 103 8.11 -19.19 -16.63
CA LEU A 103 8.13 -17.91 -15.92
C LEU A 103 6.72 -17.50 -15.48
N TRP A 104 5.74 -17.62 -16.39
CA TRP A 104 4.35 -17.33 -16.04
C TRP A 104 3.80 -18.29 -14.97
N SER A 105 4.18 -19.57 -15.01
CA SER A 105 3.82 -20.51 -13.94
C SER A 105 4.35 -20.05 -12.59
N ALA A 106 5.64 -19.71 -12.48
CA ALA A 106 6.23 -19.22 -11.22
C ALA A 106 5.61 -17.89 -10.72
N LEU A 107 5.26 -16.97 -11.63
CA LEU A 107 4.53 -15.74 -11.28
C LEU A 107 3.12 -16.04 -10.77
N ARG A 108 2.38 -16.91 -11.47
CA ARG A 108 1.06 -17.38 -11.04
C ARG A 108 1.11 -18.06 -9.68
N ASP A 109 2.09 -18.92 -9.44
CA ASP A 109 2.25 -19.62 -8.17
C ASP A 109 2.58 -18.62 -7.03
N SER A 110 3.29 -17.52 -7.34
CA SER A 110 3.56 -16.42 -6.41
C SER A 110 2.32 -15.54 -6.14
N LEU A 111 1.46 -15.31 -7.16
CA LEU A 111 0.15 -14.67 -7.00
C LEU A 111 -0.78 -15.53 -6.15
N ASP A 112 -0.90 -16.83 -6.45
CA ASP A 112 -1.75 -17.78 -5.72
C ASP A 112 -1.31 -17.96 -4.25
N ALA A 113 -0.02 -17.77 -3.97
CA ALA A 113 0.56 -17.76 -2.63
C ALA A 113 0.48 -16.39 -1.92
N SER A 114 -0.20 -15.38 -2.48
CA SER A 114 -0.28 -14.03 -1.92
C SER A 114 -1.69 -13.71 -1.40
N ALA A 115 -1.79 -13.17 -0.19
CA ALA A 115 -3.09 -12.82 0.41
C ALA A 115 -3.78 -11.62 -0.27
N SER A 116 -3.00 -10.66 -0.75
CA SER A 116 -3.42 -9.42 -1.42
C SER A 116 -2.53 -9.08 -2.62
N LEU A 117 -3.03 -8.25 -3.54
CA LEU A 117 -2.28 -7.71 -4.67
C LEU A 117 -2.24 -6.18 -4.58
N ILE A 118 -1.06 -5.59 -4.76
CA ILE A 118 -0.84 -4.15 -4.84
C ILE A 118 -0.46 -3.82 -6.28
N LEU A 119 -1.25 -2.98 -6.94
CA LEU A 119 -0.95 -2.43 -8.26
C LEU A 119 -0.33 -1.05 -8.09
N LEU A 120 0.92 -0.88 -8.53
CA LEU A 120 1.48 0.44 -8.79
C LEU A 120 1.03 0.90 -10.17
N ALA A 121 -0.10 1.61 -10.18
CA ALA A 121 -0.81 2.12 -11.33
C ALA A 121 -0.09 3.35 -11.93
N SER A 122 0.47 3.15 -13.11
CA SER A 122 1.09 4.17 -13.96
C SER A 122 0.70 3.95 -15.41
N THR A 123 0.83 4.97 -16.24
CA THR A 123 0.60 4.89 -17.69
C THR A 123 1.54 3.85 -18.34
N ARG A 124 2.69 3.60 -17.70
CA ARG A 124 3.62 2.51 -18.05
C ARG A 124 3.18 1.14 -17.55
N SER A 125 2.42 1.04 -16.46
CA SER A 125 1.85 -0.24 -16.00
C SER A 125 0.64 -0.62 -16.82
N ALA A 126 -0.24 0.34 -17.14
CA ALA A 126 -1.42 0.14 -17.99
C ALA A 126 -1.08 -0.33 -19.42
N THR A 127 0.13 0.01 -19.91
CA THR A 127 0.65 -0.43 -21.21
C THR A 127 1.57 -1.67 -21.13
N SER A 128 1.74 -2.27 -19.95
CA SER A 128 2.58 -3.45 -19.75
C SER A 128 1.79 -4.76 -19.92
N PRO A 129 2.12 -5.61 -20.91
CA PRO A 129 1.43 -6.90 -21.10
C PRO A 129 1.56 -7.86 -19.91
N TRP A 130 2.59 -7.71 -19.08
CA TRP A 130 2.74 -8.49 -17.86
C TRP A 130 1.78 -8.04 -16.76
N VAL A 131 1.70 -6.73 -16.49
CA VAL A 131 0.77 -6.16 -15.48
C VAL A 131 -0.67 -6.47 -15.86
N GLU A 132 -1.04 -6.24 -17.12
CA GLU A 132 -2.37 -6.57 -17.65
C GLU A 132 -2.72 -8.06 -17.44
N ARG A 133 -1.75 -8.96 -17.66
CA ARG A 133 -1.93 -10.41 -17.46
C ARG A 133 -2.05 -10.79 -15.99
N GLU A 134 -1.24 -10.20 -15.11
CA GLU A 134 -1.28 -10.43 -13.65
C GLU A 134 -2.58 -9.92 -13.03
N ILE A 135 -2.95 -8.67 -13.32
CA ILE A 135 -4.19 -8.05 -12.83
C ILE A 135 -5.41 -8.80 -13.38
N GLY A 136 -5.44 -9.11 -14.68
CA GLY A 136 -6.52 -9.89 -15.26
C GLY A 136 -6.65 -11.31 -14.68
N TYR A 137 -5.53 -11.96 -14.36
CA TYR A 137 -5.56 -13.25 -13.65
C TYR A 137 -6.14 -13.11 -12.24
N TRP A 138 -5.69 -12.10 -11.49
CA TRP A 138 -6.14 -11.84 -10.13
C TRP A 138 -7.63 -11.50 -10.07
N VAL A 139 -8.10 -10.55 -10.88
CA VAL A 139 -9.50 -10.12 -10.92
C VAL A 139 -10.43 -11.31 -11.21
N ARG A 140 -10.09 -12.14 -12.22
CA ARG A 140 -10.90 -13.33 -12.58
C ARG A 140 -10.95 -14.41 -11.49
N ARG A 141 -9.96 -14.48 -10.59
CA ARG A 141 -9.80 -15.57 -9.61
C ARG A 141 -10.16 -15.18 -8.18
N TYR A 142 -9.87 -13.94 -7.80
CA TYR A 142 -9.97 -13.42 -6.44
C TYR A 142 -10.87 -12.17 -6.32
N GLY A 143 -11.27 -11.60 -7.45
CA GLY A 143 -12.00 -10.33 -7.51
C GLY A 143 -11.15 -9.14 -7.07
N VAL A 144 -11.79 -7.97 -7.04
CA VAL A 144 -11.15 -6.70 -6.67
C VAL A 144 -11.02 -6.47 -5.16
N ASN A 145 -11.73 -7.25 -4.33
CA ASN A 145 -11.80 -7.06 -2.86
C ASN A 145 -10.45 -7.20 -2.12
N ARG A 146 -9.41 -7.70 -2.80
CA ARG A 146 -8.04 -7.84 -2.26
C ARG A 146 -6.99 -7.13 -3.12
N LEU A 147 -7.43 -6.30 -4.05
CA LEU A 147 -6.59 -5.44 -4.89
C LEU A 147 -6.48 -4.06 -4.24
N VAL A 148 -5.25 -3.58 -4.05
CA VAL A 148 -4.94 -2.23 -3.58
C VAL A 148 -4.35 -1.44 -4.74
N ILE A 149 -5.02 -0.38 -5.17
CA ILE A 149 -4.57 0.49 -6.26
C ILE A 149 -3.72 1.62 -5.68
N VAL A 150 -2.54 1.85 -6.27
CA VAL A 150 -1.60 2.91 -5.90
C VAL A 150 -1.23 3.69 -7.15
N LEU A 151 -1.73 4.92 -7.31
CA LEU A 151 -1.36 5.80 -8.41
C LEU A 151 0.07 6.31 -8.21
N THR A 152 0.96 6.12 -9.19
CA THR A 152 2.38 6.53 -9.09
C THR A 152 2.82 7.55 -10.14
N ASP A 153 2.02 7.78 -11.19
CA ASP A 153 2.21 8.94 -12.05
C ASP A 153 2.01 10.24 -11.26
N PRO A 154 2.79 11.30 -11.52
CA PRO A 154 2.57 12.59 -10.90
C PRO A 154 1.18 13.11 -11.23
N ALA A 155 0.64 13.98 -10.40
CA ALA A 155 -0.56 14.72 -10.78
C ALA A 155 -0.15 15.74 -11.85
N ASP A 156 -0.41 15.44 -13.12
CA ASP A 156 -0.17 16.37 -14.21
C ASP A 156 -1.18 17.53 -14.10
N GLU A 157 -0.66 18.75 -14.04
CA GLU A 157 -1.46 19.96 -14.23
C GLU A 157 -1.58 20.25 -15.73
N HIS A 158 -2.81 20.35 -16.23
CA HIS A 158 -3.10 20.75 -17.60
C HIS A 158 -4.15 21.86 -17.55
N ASP A 159 -3.88 22.97 -18.24
CA ASP A 159 -4.74 24.16 -18.23
C ASP A 159 -5.09 24.70 -16.82
N GLY A 160 -4.17 24.53 -15.87
CA GLY A 160 -4.33 24.99 -14.47
C GLY A 160 -5.22 24.10 -13.60
N ALA A 161 -5.70 22.97 -14.10
CA ALA A 161 -6.44 21.97 -13.34
C ALA A 161 -5.63 20.67 -13.19
N PRO A 162 -5.68 19.97 -12.03
CA PRO A 162 -5.12 18.64 -11.90
C PRO A 162 -5.88 17.66 -12.80
N ARG A 163 -5.18 16.89 -13.65
CA ARG A 163 -5.81 15.75 -14.32
C ARG A 163 -6.07 14.63 -13.30
N ASP A 164 -7.34 14.25 -13.21
CA ASP A 164 -7.71 12.98 -12.61
C ASP A 164 -7.02 11.83 -13.36
N ARG A 165 -6.41 10.90 -12.63
CA ARG A 165 -5.70 9.71 -13.15
C ARG A 165 -6.51 8.42 -13.01
N ALA A 166 -7.64 8.51 -12.32
CA ALA A 166 -8.62 7.46 -12.06
C ALA A 166 -9.98 8.14 -11.87
N THR A 167 -10.65 8.42 -12.98
CA THR A 167 -11.97 9.07 -13.02
C THR A 167 -13.03 7.99 -13.00
N TRP A 168 -13.94 8.02 -12.03
CA TRP A 168 -15.11 7.14 -12.02
C TRP A 168 -16.28 7.76 -12.79
N ASP A 169 -16.97 6.96 -13.58
CA ASP A 169 -18.16 7.30 -14.34
C ASP A 169 -19.37 6.58 -13.71
N GLU A 170 -20.19 7.34 -12.98
CA GLU A 170 -21.35 6.81 -12.25
C GLU A 170 -22.46 6.30 -13.19
N GLU A 171 -22.56 6.79 -14.43
CA GLU A 171 -23.55 6.31 -15.40
C GLU A 171 -23.16 4.94 -15.96
N ARG A 172 -21.84 4.71 -16.13
CA ARG A 172 -21.29 3.43 -16.60
C ARG A 172 -21.03 2.44 -15.47
N GLN A 173 -21.00 2.89 -14.22
CA GLN A 173 -20.53 2.13 -13.06
C GLN A 173 -19.13 1.53 -13.27
N ASP A 174 -18.24 2.27 -13.92
CA ASP A 174 -16.86 1.88 -14.22
C ASP A 174 -15.97 3.13 -14.31
N PHE A 175 -14.68 2.97 -14.58
CA PHE A 175 -13.81 4.12 -14.88
C PHE A 175 -14.11 4.74 -16.25
N ASP A 176 -13.95 6.06 -16.35
CA ASP A 176 -13.70 6.70 -17.64
C ASP A 176 -12.29 6.33 -18.11
N TRP A 177 -12.22 5.31 -18.97
CA TRP A 177 -10.98 4.81 -19.58
C TRP A 177 -10.25 5.85 -20.45
N GLY A 178 -10.94 6.87 -20.95
CA GLY A 178 -10.30 8.01 -21.64
C GLY A 178 -9.63 9.00 -20.68
N ARG A 179 -10.08 9.05 -19.42
CA ARG A 179 -9.55 9.91 -18.33
C ARG A 179 -8.86 9.12 -17.21
N SER A 180 -8.49 7.87 -17.45
CA SER A 180 -7.83 7.01 -16.45
C SER A 180 -6.60 6.26 -17.01
N PRO A 181 -5.63 6.96 -17.64
CA PRO A 181 -4.54 6.32 -18.39
C PRO A 181 -3.57 5.50 -17.53
N SER A 182 -3.56 5.70 -16.21
CA SER A 182 -2.74 4.93 -15.28
C SER A 182 -3.35 3.58 -14.88
N LEU A 183 -4.60 3.30 -15.24
CA LEU A 183 -5.30 2.05 -14.93
C LEU A 183 -5.22 1.06 -16.11
N THR A 184 -5.00 -0.21 -15.79
CA THR A 184 -4.86 -1.28 -16.78
C THR A 184 -6.24 -1.76 -17.27
N PRO A 185 -6.45 -2.04 -18.58
CA PRO A 185 -7.73 -2.46 -19.11
C PRO A 185 -8.35 -3.71 -18.45
N ALA A 186 -7.56 -4.58 -17.83
CA ALA A 186 -8.03 -5.73 -17.04
C ALA A 186 -8.89 -5.36 -15.80
N LEU A 187 -9.04 -4.07 -15.48
CA LEU A 187 -9.95 -3.56 -14.45
C LEU A 187 -11.32 -3.11 -15.00
N CYS A 188 -11.52 -3.12 -16.32
CA CYS A 188 -12.78 -2.78 -16.99
C CYS A 188 -13.94 -3.67 -16.50
N GLY A 189 -15.01 -3.04 -16.03
CA GLY A 189 -16.19 -3.70 -15.43
C GLY A 189 -15.89 -4.56 -14.18
N ALA A 190 -14.73 -4.39 -13.53
CA ALA A 190 -14.32 -5.22 -12.39
C ALA A 190 -14.85 -4.73 -11.03
N PHE A 191 -15.33 -3.49 -10.97
CA PHE A 191 -15.82 -2.82 -9.76
C PHE A 191 -17.34 -2.60 -9.83
N VAL A 192 -17.99 -2.54 -8.67
CA VAL A 192 -19.44 -2.26 -8.53
C VAL A 192 -19.70 -0.82 -8.07
N GLU A 193 -18.68 -0.22 -7.44
CA GLU A 193 -18.68 1.13 -6.88
C GLU A 193 -17.24 1.69 -6.97
N ALA A 194 -17.10 3.01 -6.94
CA ALA A 194 -15.80 3.68 -7.06
C ALA A 194 -14.79 3.16 -6.00
N PRO A 195 -13.66 2.55 -6.39
CA PRO A 195 -12.71 2.01 -5.44
C PRO A 195 -11.79 3.09 -4.89
N ALA A 196 -11.39 2.92 -3.62
CA ALA A 196 -10.38 3.75 -3.00
C ALA A 196 -8.96 3.41 -3.53
N TYR A 197 -8.15 4.45 -3.73
CA TYR A 197 -6.77 4.32 -4.20
C TYR A 197 -5.80 5.22 -3.42
N LEU A 198 -4.53 4.83 -3.40
CA LEU A 198 -3.43 5.54 -2.76
C LEU A 198 -2.68 6.43 -3.77
N ASP A 199 -2.55 7.74 -3.54
CA ASP A 199 -1.79 8.65 -4.43
C ASP A 199 -0.34 8.84 -3.98
N LEU A 200 0.58 8.16 -4.68
CA LEU A 200 2.03 8.30 -4.54
C LEU A 200 2.68 8.99 -5.76
N GLY A 201 1.94 9.79 -6.54
CA GLY A 201 2.51 10.52 -7.68
C GLY A 201 3.71 11.41 -7.34
N TRP A 202 3.79 11.88 -6.10
CA TRP A 202 4.93 12.63 -5.54
C TRP A 202 6.23 11.83 -5.43
N ALA A 203 6.16 10.50 -5.49
CA ALA A 203 7.30 9.60 -5.42
C ALA A 203 7.96 9.39 -6.79
N ARG A 204 7.32 9.81 -7.89
CA ARG A 204 7.89 9.71 -9.25
C ARG A 204 9.25 10.40 -9.29
N GLY A 205 10.26 9.70 -9.81
CA GLY A 205 11.63 10.21 -9.95
C GLY A 205 12.45 10.26 -8.65
N ARG A 206 11.87 9.94 -7.48
CA ARG A 206 12.65 9.79 -6.23
C ARG A 206 13.36 8.44 -6.21
N THR A 207 14.64 8.45 -5.87
CA THR A 207 15.52 7.26 -5.81
C THR A 207 15.84 6.79 -4.40
N ALA A 208 15.42 7.54 -3.37
CA ALA A 208 15.65 7.19 -1.97
C ALA A 208 14.35 7.34 -1.15
N PHE A 209 13.99 6.25 -0.47
CA PHE A 209 12.82 6.17 0.41
C PHE A 209 13.27 5.70 1.80
N SER A 210 12.95 6.49 2.83
CA SER A 210 13.27 6.21 4.23
C SER A 210 12.00 6.31 5.07
N LEU A 211 11.88 5.48 6.12
CA LEU A 211 10.79 5.59 7.10
C LEU A 211 10.91 6.84 7.99
N GLU A 212 12.00 7.61 7.87
CA GLU A 212 12.15 8.94 8.45
C GLU A 212 11.40 10.03 7.65
N ASP A 213 11.09 9.80 6.37
CA ASP A 213 10.21 10.68 5.59
C ASP A 213 8.76 10.42 5.99
N ASP A 214 8.14 11.36 6.70
CA ASP A 214 6.75 11.28 7.17
C ASP A 214 5.75 10.95 6.06
N ARG A 215 5.99 11.43 4.83
CA ARG A 215 5.12 11.19 3.68
C ARG A 215 5.25 9.76 3.17
N PHE A 216 6.46 9.21 3.21
CA PHE A 216 6.71 7.81 2.88
C PHE A 216 6.21 6.86 3.97
N ARG A 217 6.49 7.17 5.25
CA ARG A 217 5.99 6.42 6.41
C ARG A 217 4.46 6.37 6.43
N ALA A 218 3.77 7.48 6.13
CA ALA A 218 2.33 7.53 5.96
C ALA A 218 1.81 6.54 4.91
N ALA A 219 2.47 6.47 3.75
CA ALA A 219 2.11 5.54 2.67
C ALA A 219 2.33 4.08 3.07
N VAL A 220 3.47 3.75 3.68
CA VAL A 220 3.79 2.41 4.18
C VAL A 220 2.80 1.96 5.25
N ALA A 221 2.40 2.86 6.18
CA ALA A 221 1.40 2.58 7.18
C ALA A 221 0.02 2.31 6.54
N ALA A 222 -0.41 3.15 5.58
CA ALA A 222 -1.67 2.98 4.86
C ALA A 222 -1.75 1.63 4.11
N LEU A 223 -0.68 1.26 3.38
CA LEU A 223 -0.60 -0.03 2.69
C LEU A 223 -0.55 -1.21 3.66
N SER A 224 0.20 -1.08 4.76
CA SER A 224 0.27 -2.12 5.78
C SER A 224 -1.08 -2.34 6.47
N ALA A 225 -1.84 -1.28 6.72
CA ALA A 225 -3.19 -1.35 7.25
C ALA A 225 -4.16 -2.02 6.26
N ALA A 226 -4.15 -1.59 5.00
CA ALA A 226 -4.99 -2.16 3.94
C ALA A 226 -4.74 -3.66 3.71
N VAL A 227 -3.46 -4.08 3.61
CA VAL A 227 -3.08 -5.50 3.43
C VAL A 227 -3.41 -6.35 4.66
N ARG A 228 -3.40 -5.77 5.87
CA ARG A 228 -3.78 -6.46 7.11
C ARG A 228 -5.29 -6.43 7.39
N GLY A 229 -6.08 -5.66 6.62
CA GLY A 229 -7.48 -5.43 6.92
C GLY A 229 -7.72 -4.79 8.30
N VAL A 230 -6.76 -4.01 8.82
CA VAL A 230 -6.88 -3.31 10.11
C VAL A 230 -7.13 -1.81 9.90
N PRO A 231 -7.84 -1.12 10.82
CA PRO A 231 -7.94 0.32 10.79
C PRO A 231 -6.57 1.01 10.88
N LEU A 232 -6.38 2.09 10.11
CA LEU A 232 -5.10 2.79 10.06
C LEU A 232 -4.79 3.58 11.34
N ASP A 233 -5.81 4.11 12.00
CA ASP A 233 -5.72 4.76 13.31
C ASP A 233 -5.29 3.79 14.40
N GLN A 234 -5.71 2.51 14.33
CA GLN A 234 -5.18 1.45 15.18
C GLN A 234 -3.67 1.26 14.95
N LEU A 235 -3.25 1.09 13.69
CA LEU A 235 -1.85 0.82 13.35
C LEU A 235 -0.92 2.00 13.70
N VAL A 236 -1.36 3.24 13.47
CA VAL A 236 -0.63 4.47 13.83
C VAL A 236 -0.61 4.68 15.35
N GLY A 237 -1.72 4.44 16.04
CA GLY A 237 -1.80 4.55 17.49
C GLY A 237 -0.95 3.49 18.21
N GLU A 238 -0.69 2.34 17.59
CA GLU A 238 0.28 1.33 18.05
C GLU A 238 1.73 1.79 17.81
N ASP A 239 2.10 2.19 16.59
CA ASP A 239 3.45 2.71 16.24
C ASP A 239 3.91 3.85 17.17
N MET A 240 3.03 4.82 17.46
CA MET A 240 3.37 5.99 18.28
C MET A 240 3.39 5.74 19.79
N ARG A 241 2.81 4.64 20.28
CA ARG A 241 2.95 4.22 21.68
C ARG A 241 4.32 3.63 21.97
N GLU A 242 4.98 3.06 20.96
CA GLU A 242 6.27 2.39 21.08
C GLU A 242 7.43 3.16 20.42
N TRP A 243 7.17 4.36 19.89
CA TRP A 243 8.19 5.25 19.33
C TRP A 243 9.19 5.71 20.39
N ARG A 244 10.28 4.95 20.53
CA ARG A 244 11.57 5.51 20.95
C ARG A 244 12.14 6.29 19.76
N PRO A 245 12.61 7.53 19.93
CA PRO A 245 13.41 8.17 18.91
C PRO A 245 14.62 7.29 18.58
N TRP A 246 14.80 7.00 17.30
CA TRP A 246 16.03 6.39 16.80
C TRP A 246 17.20 7.29 17.20
N PRO A 247 18.29 6.75 17.80
CA PRO A 247 19.37 7.59 18.30
C PRO A 247 20.03 8.35 17.14
N PRO A 248 20.19 9.69 17.22
CA PRO A 248 20.86 10.46 16.19
C PRO A 248 22.36 10.18 16.26
N GLY A 249 22.82 9.22 15.45
CA GLY A 249 24.18 8.72 15.51
C GLY A 249 24.63 8.15 14.17
N GLY A 250 25.14 9.00 13.29
CA GLY A 250 25.82 8.55 12.08
C GLY A 250 27.03 7.67 12.42
N LEU A 251 27.24 6.60 11.65
CA LEU A 251 28.42 5.74 11.81
C LEU A 251 29.70 6.53 11.54
N ARG A 252 30.35 7.02 12.61
CA ARG A 252 31.80 7.29 12.57
C ARG A 252 32.51 5.95 12.68
N LEU A 253 32.89 5.38 11.53
CA LEU A 253 33.94 4.38 11.49
C LEU A 253 35.19 4.98 12.13
N ARG A 254 35.70 4.34 13.19
CA ARG A 254 37.05 4.64 13.67
C ARG A 254 38.05 4.02 12.67
N PRO A 255 39.06 4.76 12.19
CA PRO A 255 40.23 4.10 11.62
C PRO A 255 40.94 3.29 12.71
N ALA A 256 41.65 2.24 12.29
CA ALA A 256 42.57 1.48 13.13
C ALA A 256 43.85 2.29 13.41
#